data_AF-A0A376FAM6-F1
#
_entry.id   AF-A0A376FAM6-F1
#
_cell.length_a   1.000
_cell.length_b   1.000
_cell.length_c   1.000
_cell.angle_alpha   90.00
_cell.angle_beta   90.00
_cell.angle_gamma   90.00
#
_symmetry.space_group_name_H-M   'P 1'
#
loop_
_entity.id
_entity.type
_entity.pdbx_description
1 polymer ?
#
loop_
_entity_poly.entity_id
_entity_poly.type
_entity_poly.pdbx_seq_one_letter_code
_entity_poly.pdbx_strand_id
1 'polypeptide(L)'
;MNIAIIGSGIAGLTCAWRLAGHHQVTLFEAGATPGGHTATVDVTTPQGTYAIDTGFIVYNDRTYPRFMGLLSELGISGQKTQMSFSVHNPATGLEYNGHTLTSLFAQRRNLVNPAFWRLLGEIVRFNRLAKQALDGEVDPNATLQTFLEQHGFTPFFARHYILPMGAAIWSSSLQEMKRFPLPLFFALLPPPRPAGYHPAPAVVRGAGRLARVYPRHARQTGRPSESAPQFTGAAGEPPRARGYAPA
;
A
#
# COMPACT_ATOMS: atom_id res chain seq x y z
N MET A 1 -23.69 -6.81 23.39
CA MET A 1 -22.40 -7.46 23.70
C MET A 1 -21.36 -6.39 23.95
N ASN A 2 -20.37 -6.70 24.80
CA ASN A 2 -19.23 -5.82 25.06
C ASN A 2 -18.05 -6.35 24.25
N ILE A 3 -17.54 -5.55 23.31
CA ILE A 3 -16.53 -5.96 22.34
C ILE A 3 -15.25 -5.16 22.59
N ALA A 4 -14.15 -5.84 22.88
CA ALA A 4 -12.83 -5.25 22.94
C ALA A 4 -12.12 -5.37 21.57
N ILE A 5 -11.57 -4.28 21.07
CA ILE A 5 -10.77 -4.23 19.85
C ILE A 5 -9.35 -3.80 20.22
N ILE A 6 -8.35 -4.58 19.82
CA ILE A 6 -6.94 -4.29 20.11
C ILE A 6 -6.27 -3.72 18.85
N GLY A 7 -5.77 -2.50 18.95
CA GLY A 7 -5.12 -1.74 17.87
C GLY A 7 -6.09 -0.81 17.14
N SER A 8 -5.73 0.46 17.04
CA SER A 8 -6.49 1.54 16.38
C SER A 8 -5.95 1.90 15.00
N GLY A 9 -5.36 0.92 14.30
CA GLY A 9 -5.11 1.03 12.86
C GLY A 9 -6.43 1.13 12.07
N ILE A 10 -6.33 1.32 10.74
CA ILE A 10 -7.52 1.45 9.88
C ILE A 10 -8.50 0.28 10.03
N ALA A 11 -8.00 -0.95 10.24
CA ALA A 11 -8.83 -2.12 10.48
C ALA A 11 -9.63 -2.00 11.79
N GLY A 12 -8.95 -1.71 12.92
CA GLY A 12 -9.59 -1.59 14.22
C GLY A 12 -10.57 -0.42 14.29
N LEU A 13 -10.24 0.73 13.69
CA LEU A 13 -11.14 1.88 13.60
C LEU A 13 -12.37 1.58 12.74
N THR A 14 -12.19 0.87 11.61
CA THR A 14 -13.32 0.44 10.77
C THR A 14 -14.22 -0.53 11.51
N CYS A 15 -13.66 -1.52 12.20
CA CYS A 15 -14.42 -2.45 13.03
C CYS A 15 -15.19 -1.71 14.12
N ALA A 16 -14.53 -0.80 14.85
CA ALA A 16 -15.16 -0.03 15.91
C ALA A 16 -16.32 0.81 15.38
N TRP A 17 -16.12 1.49 14.25
CA TRP A 17 -17.14 2.32 13.62
C TRP A 17 -18.37 1.54 13.16
N ARG A 18 -18.17 0.37 12.55
CA ARG A 18 -19.28 -0.49 12.10
C ARG A 18 -20.05 -1.11 13.27
N LEU A 19 -19.37 -1.46 14.36
CA LEU A 19 -19.98 -2.15 15.50
C LEU A 19 -20.59 -1.19 16.54
N ALA A 20 -20.12 0.06 16.61
CA ALA A 20 -20.58 1.04 17.59
C ALA A 20 -22.09 1.29 17.55
N GLY A 21 -22.75 1.08 16.41
CA GLY A 21 -24.19 1.25 16.28
C GLY A 21 -25.04 0.15 16.93
N HIS A 22 -24.44 -0.99 17.25
CA HIS A 22 -25.15 -2.21 17.67
C HIS A 22 -24.61 -2.81 18.97
N HIS A 23 -23.40 -2.42 19.38
CA HIS A 23 -22.68 -3.02 20.50
C HIS A 23 -21.93 -1.96 21.32
N GLN A 24 -21.62 -2.30 22.57
CA GLN A 24 -20.70 -1.50 23.37
C GLN A 24 -19.28 -1.90 22.96
N VAL A 25 -18.52 -0.96 22.38
CA VAL A 25 -17.19 -1.21 21.84
C VAL A 25 -16.14 -0.43 22.63
N THR A 26 -15.08 -1.13 23.05
CA THR A 26 -13.89 -0.55 23.66
C THR A 26 -12.68 -0.84 22.77
N LEU A 27 -12.03 0.20 22.27
CA LEU A 27 -10.83 0.12 21.45
C LEU A 27 -9.59 0.46 22.31
N PHE A 28 -8.59 -0.40 22.26
CA PHE A 28 -7.33 -0.25 22.98
C PHE A 28 -6.20 0.03 21.98
N GLU A 29 -5.43 1.09 22.18
CA GLU A 29 -4.27 1.43 21.35
C GLU A 29 -3.00 1.49 22.20
N ALA A 30 -1.90 0.89 21.75
CA ALA A 30 -0.65 0.94 22.49
C ALA A 30 0.07 2.30 22.33
N GLY A 31 -0.04 2.92 21.16
CA GLY A 31 0.55 4.21 20.83
C GLY A 31 -0.20 5.41 21.44
N ALA A 32 0.46 6.57 21.42
CA ALA A 32 -0.13 7.82 21.89
C ALA A 32 -1.22 8.38 20.96
N THR A 33 -1.27 7.93 19.70
CA THR A 33 -2.18 8.43 18.68
C THR A 33 -2.81 7.29 17.89
N PRO A 34 -4.09 7.40 17.52
CA PRO A 34 -4.73 6.40 16.67
C PRO A 34 -4.29 6.50 15.20
N GLY A 35 -4.36 5.39 14.47
CA GLY A 35 -4.04 5.30 13.03
C GLY A 35 -3.07 4.17 12.66
N GLY A 36 -2.27 3.68 13.61
CA GLY A 36 -1.28 2.63 13.35
C GLY A 36 -0.25 3.06 12.30
N HIS A 37 -0.12 2.29 11.21
CA HIS A 37 0.83 2.58 10.12
C HIS A 37 0.47 3.81 9.27
N THR A 38 -0.74 4.37 9.41
CA THR A 38 -1.07 5.62 8.72
C THR A 38 -0.35 6.76 9.44
N ALA A 39 0.70 7.29 8.85
CA ALA A 39 1.53 8.34 9.43
C ALA A 39 1.61 9.53 8.48
N THR A 40 1.21 10.70 8.99
CA THR A 40 1.34 11.99 8.29
C THR A 40 2.19 12.92 9.15
N VAL A 41 3.22 13.50 8.56
CA VAL A 41 4.11 14.49 9.20
C VAL A 41 3.87 15.84 8.55
N ASP A 42 3.67 16.87 9.36
CA ASP A 42 3.61 18.25 8.85
C ASP A 42 5.03 18.80 8.68
N VAL A 43 5.35 19.21 7.45
CA VAL A 43 6.63 19.79 7.08
C VAL A 43 6.43 21.25 6.71
N THR A 44 6.97 22.16 7.52
CA THR A 44 6.95 23.60 7.23
C THR A 44 8.14 23.99 6.38
N THR A 45 7.85 24.67 5.28
CA THR A 45 8.82 25.23 4.33
C THR A 45 8.51 26.72 4.12
N PRO A 46 9.43 27.51 3.52
CA PRO A 46 9.12 28.89 3.11
C PRO A 46 7.90 29.02 2.20
N GLN A 47 7.54 27.96 1.46
CA GLN A 47 6.42 27.91 0.52
C GLN A 47 5.10 27.50 1.18
N GLY A 48 5.12 27.08 2.45
CA GLY A 48 3.95 26.66 3.21
C GLY A 48 4.18 25.38 4.03
N THR A 49 3.13 24.94 4.72
CA THR A 49 3.11 23.69 5.47
C THR A 49 2.47 22.58 4.65
N TYR A 50 3.16 21.45 4.53
CA TYR A 50 2.72 20.30 3.76
C TYR A 50 2.51 19.09 4.67
N ALA A 51 1.37 18.42 4.49
CA ALA A 51 1.09 17.13 5.12
C ALA A 51 1.73 16.00 4.28
N ILE A 52 2.80 15.40 4.78
CA ILE A 52 3.57 14.35 4.10
C ILE A 52 3.21 12.99 4.68
N ASP A 53 2.64 12.11 3.86
CA ASP A 53 2.36 10.73 4.25
C ASP A 53 3.61 9.86 4.14
N THR A 54 3.98 9.20 5.24
CA THR A 54 5.21 8.37 5.35
C THR A 54 4.94 6.88 5.47
N GLY A 55 3.67 6.49 5.65
CA GLY A 55 3.24 5.10 5.71
C GLY A 55 2.37 4.72 4.53
N PHE A 56 1.06 4.72 4.71
CA PHE A 56 0.11 4.48 3.63
C PHE A 56 -0.05 5.72 2.74
N ILE A 57 0.32 5.60 1.47
CA ILE A 57 0.38 6.74 0.55
C ILE A 57 -0.62 6.59 -0.61
N VAL A 58 -0.81 5.38 -1.15
CA VAL A 58 -1.51 5.17 -2.42
C VAL A 58 -2.52 4.02 -2.36
N TYR A 59 -3.63 4.18 -3.07
CA TYR A 59 -4.62 3.13 -3.33
C TYR A 59 -5.10 3.16 -4.78
N ASN A 60 -5.83 2.13 -5.19
CA ASN A 60 -6.47 2.05 -6.50
C ASN A 60 -7.76 1.22 -6.40
N ASP A 61 -8.62 1.37 -7.40
CA ASP A 61 -9.93 0.73 -7.48
C ASP A 61 -9.89 -0.80 -7.55
N ARG A 62 -8.77 -1.35 -8.01
CA ARG A 62 -8.62 -2.79 -8.18
C ARG A 62 -8.23 -3.51 -6.91
N THR A 63 -7.17 -3.07 -6.24
CA THR A 63 -6.66 -3.74 -5.03
C THR A 63 -7.35 -3.22 -3.76
N TYR A 64 -8.02 -2.06 -3.82
CA TYR A 64 -8.65 -1.41 -2.67
C TYR A 64 -10.15 -1.07 -2.84
N PRO A 65 -11.00 -1.91 -3.46
CA PRO A 65 -12.41 -1.56 -3.69
C PRO A 65 -13.18 -1.34 -2.38
N ARG A 66 -12.92 -2.16 -1.35
CA ARG A 66 -13.56 -2.02 -0.02
C ARG A 66 -13.14 -0.74 0.69
N PHE A 67 -11.86 -0.38 0.56
CA PHE A 67 -11.34 0.85 1.15
C PHE A 67 -11.89 2.09 0.43
N MET A 68 -12.05 2.04 -0.90
CA MET A 68 -12.74 3.11 -1.63
C MET A 68 -14.20 3.26 -1.22
N GLY A 69 -14.91 2.15 -0.99
CA GLY A 69 -16.25 2.18 -0.40
C GLY A 69 -16.27 2.88 0.96
N LEU A 70 -15.35 2.52 1.85
CA LEU A 70 -15.18 3.18 3.15
C LEU A 70 -14.90 4.67 3.00
N LEU A 71 -13.97 5.08 2.12
CA LEU A 71 -13.68 6.49 1.89
C LEU A 71 -14.92 7.24 1.39
N SER A 72 -15.70 6.64 0.48
CA SER A 72 -16.94 7.21 -0.02
C SER A 72 -17.97 7.40 1.09
N GLU A 73 -18.13 6.42 1.98
CA GLU A 73 -19.04 6.51 3.13
C GLU A 73 -18.60 7.58 4.15
N LEU A 74 -17.29 7.78 4.29
CA LEU A 74 -16.72 8.84 5.12
C LEU A 74 -16.71 10.21 4.43
N GLY A 75 -17.16 10.32 3.18
CA GLY A 75 -17.15 11.55 2.40
C GLY A 75 -15.74 12.03 2.01
N ILE A 76 -14.78 11.12 1.92
CA ILE A 76 -13.37 11.42 1.60
C ILE A 76 -13.12 11.11 0.12
N SER A 77 -12.62 12.11 -0.60
CA SER A 77 -12.24 11.97 -2.00
C SER A 77 -10.73 11.77 -2.16
N GLY A 78 -10.34 10.89 -3.09
CA GLY A 78 -8.94 10.73 -3.48
C GLY A 78 -8.47 11.78 -4.48
N GLN A 79 -7.18 12.07 -4.45
CA GLN A 79 -6.49 12.82 -5.48
C GLN A 79 -5.79 11.85 -6.43
N LYS A 80 -6.14 11.88 -7.72
CA LYS A 80 -5.47 11.08 -8.75
C LYS A 80 -3.98 11.44 -8.80
N THR A 81 -3.13 10.42 -8.88
CA THR A 81 -1.68 10.54 -9.00
C THR A 81 -1.15 9.60 -10.08
N GLN A 82 0.08 9.82 -10.53
CA GLN A 82 0.81 8.88 -11.37
C GLN A 82 1.87 8.18 -10.51
N MET A 83 1.94 6.86 -10.63
CA MET A 83 2.97 6.05 -10.00
C MET A 83 3.94 5.58 -11.08
N SER A 84 5.21 5.94 -10.94
CA SER A 84 6.30 5.45 -11.80
C SER A 84 7.31 4.69 -10.97
N PHE A 85 7.93 3.69 -11.58
CA PHE A 85 9.03 2.95 -10.98
C PHE A 85 10.32 3.18 -11.78
N SER A 86 11.38 3.54 -11.08
CA SER A 86 12.73 3.70 -11.61
C SER A 86 13.72 2.96 -10.72
N VAL A 87 14.76 2.43 -11.36
CA VAL A 87 15.90 1.80 -10.68
C VAL A 87 17.14 2.58 -11.05
N HIS A 88 17.93 2.92 -10.03
CA HIS A 88 19.30 3.38 -10.16
C HIS A 88 20.20 2.46 -9.35
N ASN A 89 21.14 1.78 -10.01
CA ASN A 89 22.14 0.95 -9.36
C ASN A 89 23.52 1.62 -9.53
N PRO A 90 24.04 2.31 -8.50
CA PRO A 90 25.33 2.99 -8.57
C PRO A 90 26.51 2.04 -8.87
N ALA A 91 26.43 0.79 -8.41
CA ALA A 91 27.52 -0.17 -8.54
C ALA A 91 27.69 -0.70 -9.97
N THR A 92 26.60 -0.77 -10.74
CA THR A 92 26.64 -1.19 -12.15
C THR A 92 26.44 -0.04 -13.13
N GLY A 93 26.09 1.14 -12.61
CA GLY A 93 25.67 2.31 -13.39
C GLY A 93 24.32 2.12 -14.12
N LEU A 94 23.59 1.01 -13.88
CA LEU A 94 22.33 0.75 -14.57
C LEU A 94 21.25 1.72 -14.07
N GLU A 95 20.62 2.42 -15.01
CA GLU A 95 19.40 3.18 -14.74
C GLU A 95 18.37 2.91 -15.82
N TYR A 96 17.11 2.76 -15.40
CA TYR A 96 15.97 2.79 -16.30
C TYR A 96 14.70 3.16 -15.55
N ASN A 97 13.70 3.63 -16.31
CA ASN A 97 12.37 3.93 -15.79
C ASN A 97 11.32 3.24 -16.66
N GLY A 98 10.43 2.46 -16.02
CA GLY A 98 9.43 1.65 -16.71
C GLY A 98 8.17 2.38 -17.21
N HIS A 99 8.08 3.71 -17.06
CA HIS A 99 6.85 4.48 -17.29
C HIS A 99 6.48 4.67 -18.78
N THR A 100 7.47 4.76 -19.68
CA THR A 100 7.29 4.91 -21.13
C THR A 100 8.41 4.20 -21.88
N LEU A 101 8.19 3.85 -23.15
CA LEU A 101 9.26 3.33 -24.02
C LEU A 101 10.45 4.31 -24.10
N THR A 102 10.19 5.61 -24.09
CA THR A 102 11.21 6.67 -24.08
C THR A 102 12.01 6.71 -22.77
N SER A 103 11.37 6.47 -21.62
CA SER A 103 12.03 6.42 -20.31
C SER A 103 12.74 5.07 -20.05
N LEU A 104 12.31 4.00 -20.71
CA LEU A 104 13.00 2.70 -20.73
C LEU A 104 14.36 2.79 -21.43
N PHE A 105 14.49 3.67 -22.44
CA PHE A 105 15.74 3.93 -23.16
C PHE A 105 16.36 5.30 -22.84
N ALA A 106 16.05 5.89 -21.67
CA ALA A 106 16.64 7.17 -21.24
C ALA A 106 18.18 7.15 -21.31
N GLN A 107 18.79 5.99 -21.06
CA GLN A 107 20.19 5.74 -21.40
C GLN A 107 20.28 5.12 -22.80
N ARG A 108 20.66 5.91 -23.82
CA ARG A 108 20.81 5.44 -25.21
C ARG A 108 21.73 4.22 -25.36
N ARG A 109 22.72 4.05 -24.47
CA ARG A 109 23.59 2.86 -24.43
C ARG A 109 22.83 1.55 -24.19
N ASN A 110 21.65 1.60 -23.58
CA ASN A 110 20.82 0.41 -23.36
C ASN A 110 20.25 -0.15 -24.67
N LEU A 111 20.23 0.64 -25.76
CA LEU A 111 19.83 0.17 -27.08
C LEU A 111 20.77 -0.92 -27.62
N VAL A 112 22.04 -0.89 -27.24
CA VAL A 112 23.06 -1.88 -27.67
C VAL A 112 23.45 -2.85 -26.57
N ASN A 113 22.80 -2.80 -25.40
CA ASN A 113 23.14 -3.66 -24.26
C ASN A 113 22.31 -4.96 -24.30
N PRO A 114 22.91 -6.12 -24.66
CA PRO A 114 22.17 -7.38 -24.75
C PRO A 114 21.61 -7.84 -23.40
N ALA A 115 22.26 -7.52 -22.28
CA ALA A 115 21.75 -7.83 -20.95
C ALA A 115 20.48 -7.03 -20.63
N PHE A 116 20.37 -5.80 -21.13
CA PHE A 116 19.17 -4.98 -20.97
C PHE A 116 18.00 -5.53 -21.81
N TRP A 117 18.24 -5.93 -23.05
CA TRP A 117 17.20 -6.57 -23.87
C TRP A 117 16.73 -7.89 -23.27
N ARG A 118 17.64 -8.69 -22.71
CA ARG A 118 17.29 -9.90 -21.96
C ARG A 118 16.43 -9.57 -20.74
N LEU A 119 16.78 -8.53 -19.97
CA LEU A 119 15.97 -8.04 -18.85
C LEU A 119 14.54 -7.71 -19.31
N LEU A 120 14.37 -6.97 -20.41
CA LEU A 120 13.04 -6.64 -20.95
C LEU A 120 12.25 -7.90 -21.34
N GLY A 121 12.91 -8.86 -22.01
CA GLY A 121 12.30 -10.15 -22.34
C GLY A 121 11.87 -10.92 -21.10
N GLU A 122 12.69 -10.93 -20.05
CA GLU A 122 12.37 -11.56 -18.77
C GLU A 122 11.22 -10.84 -18.04
N ILE A 123 11.11 -9.51 -18.12
CA ILE A 123 9.95 -8.76 -17.59
C ILE A 123 8.66 -9.22 -18.25
N VAL A 124 8.63 -9.31 -19.58
CA VAL A 124 7.44 -9.78 -20.30
C VAL A 124 7.13 -11.23 -19.94
N ARG A 125 8.15 -12.10 -19.89
CA ARG A 125 8.01 -13.50 -19.50
C ARG A 125 7.47 -13.66 -18.08
N PHE A 126 7.99 -12.90 -17.12
CA PHE A 126 7.54 -12.90 -15.73
C PHE A 126 6.08 -12.50 -15.62
N ASN A 127 5.68 -11.39 -16.26
CA ASN A 127 4.28 -10.96 -16.25
C ASN A 127 3.33 -11.98 -16.87
N ARG A 128 3.76 -12.73 -17.89
CA ARG A 128 2.97 -13.82 -18.47
C ARG A 128 2.84 -15.00 -17.51
N LEU A 129 3.95 -15.46 -16.93
CA LEU A 129 3.95 -16.60 -16.00
C LEU A 129 3.19 -16.28 -14.70
N ALA A 130 3.34 -15.07 -14.16
CA ALA A 130 2.61 -14.63 -12.98
C ALA A 130 1.08 -14.65 -13.19
N LYS A 131 0.61 -14.26 -14.39
CA LYS A 131 -0.81 -14.36 -14.76
C LYS A 131 -1.28 -15.81 -14.83
N GLN A 132 -0.52 -16.67 -15.48
CA GLN A 132 -0.83 -18.11 -15.56
C GLN A 132 -0.88 -18.76 -14.18
N ALA A 133 0.01 -18.35 -13.28
CA ALA A 133 0.01 -18.82 -11.90
C ALA A 133 -1.22 -18.34 -11.11
N LEU A 134 -1.69 -17.10 -11.34
CA LEU A 134 -2.92 -16.57 -10.73
C LEU A 134 -4.19 -17.30 -11.18
N ASP A 135 -4.20 -17.84 -12.41
CA ASP A 135 -5.32 -18.62 -12.94
C ASP A 135 -5.31 -20.09 -12.44
N GLY A 136 -4.20 -20.54 -11.83
CA GLY A 136 -4.00 -21.88 -11.31
C GLY A 136 -3.88 -21.94 -9.79
N GLU A 137 -3.55 -23.12 -9.28
CA GLU A 137 -3.22 -23.30 -7.86
C GLU A 137 -1.76 -22.87 -7.61
N VAL A 138 -1.58 -21.75 -6.92
CA VAL A 138 -0.26 -21.34 -6.41
C VAL A 138 -0.01 -22.06 -5.09
N ASP A 139 1.11 -22.76 -4.99
CA ASP A 139 1.56 -23.36 -3.72
C ASP A 139 1.57 -22.28 -2.62
N PRO A 140 0.81 -22.45 -1.52
CA PRO A 140 0.76 -21.51 -0.41
C PRO A 140 2.13 -21.21 0.22
N ASN A 141 3.07 -22.14 0.10
CA ASN A 141 4.42 -22.02 0.66
C ASN A 141 5.46 -21.52 -0.37
N ALA A 142 5.06 -21.31 -1.63
CA ALA A 142 5.97 -20.78 -2.63
C ALA A 142 6.44 -19.37 -2.26
N THR A 143 7.70 -19.09 -2.56
CA THR A 143 8.31 -17.78 -2.38
C THR A 143 8.65 -17.17 -3.72
N LEU A 144 8.92 -15.86 -3.74
CA LEU A 144 9.41 -15.21 -4.94
C LEU A 144 10.70 -15.87 -5.45
N GLN A 145 11.62 -16.26 -4.56
CA GLN A 145 12.85 -16.95 -4.95
C GLN A 145 12.59 -18.30 -5.61
N THR A 146 11.76 -19.16 -5.01
CA THR A 146 11.50 -20.50 -5.57
C THR A 146 10.86 -20.40 -6.96
N PHE A 147 9.97 -19.42 -7.17
CA PHE A 147 9.39 -19.15 -8.49
C PHE A 147 10.44 -18.69 -9.51
N LEU A 148 11.36 -17.80 -9.12
CA LEU A 148 12.41 -17.31 -10.01
C LEU A 148 13.35 -18.45 -10.43
N GLU A 149 13.70 -19.34 -9.50
CA GLU A 149 14.56 -20.50 -9.74
C GLU A 149 13.86 -21.52 -10.63
N GLN A 150 12.61 -21.88 -10.31
CA GLN A 150 11.80 -22.85 -11.06
C GLN A 150 11.65 -22.46 -12.54
N HIS A 151 11.52 -21.17 -12.84
CA HIS A 151 11.34 -20.69 -14.21
C HIS A 151 12.63 -20.15 -14.86
N GLY A 152 13.79 -20.37 -14.23
CA GLY A 152 15.09 -20.02 -14.79
C GLY A 152 15.25 -18.53 -15.07
N PHE A 153 14.84 -17.68 -14.14
CA PHE A 153 15.10 -16.24 -14.20
C PHE A 153 16.53 -15.92 -13.81
N THR A 154 17.14 -14.97 -14.52
CA THR A 154 18.52 -14.60 -14.24
C THR A 154 18.67 -13.85 -12.92
N PRO A 155 19.84 -13.97 -12.25
CA PRO A 155 20.19 -13.10 -11.14
C PRO A 155 20.16 -11.61 -11.52
N PHE A 156 20.44 -11.30 -12.80
CA PHE A 156 20.37 -9.94 -13.31
C PHE A 156 18.94 -9.40 -13.27
N PHE A 157 17.96 -10.15 -13.80
CA PHE A 157 16.54 -9.82 -13.71
C PHE A 157 16.08 -9.69 -12.24
N ALA A 158 16.45 -10.66 -11.40
CA ALA A 158 16.07 -10.65 -9.99
C ALA A 158 16.55 -9.36 -9.29
N ARG A 159 17.84 -9.04 -9.42
CA ARG A 159 18.50 -7.93 -8.73
C ARG A 159 18.14 -6.55 -9.27
N HIS A 160 17.81 -6.44 -10.55
CA HIS A 160 17.61 -5.15 -11.21
C HIS A 160 16.16 -4.81 -11.53
N TYR A 161 15.20 -5.72 -11.27
CA TYR A 161 13.78 -5.46 -11.50
C TYR A 161 12.91 -5.96 -10.36
N ILE A 162 12.73 -7.27 -10.22
CA ILE A 162 11.62 -7.80 -9.42
C ILE A 162 11.85 -7.64 -7.92
N LEU A 163 13.08 -7.87 -7.43
CA LEU A 163 13.40 -7.72 -6.01
C LEU A 163 13.37 -6.24 -5.58
N PRO A 164 13.97 -5.28 -6.31
CA PRO A 164 13.84 -3.86 -5.98
C PRO A 164 12.41 -3.34 -6.05
N MET A 165 11.62 -3.79 -7.04
CA MET A 165 10.21 -3.41 -7.16
C MET A 165 9.41 -3.88 -5.95
N GLY A 166 9.56 -5.15 -5.56
CA GLY A 166 8.92 -5.66 -4.34
C GLY A 166 9.42 -4.93 -3.09
N ALA A 167 10.73 -4.81 -2.91
CA ALA A 167 11.32 -4.11 -1.76
C ALA A 167 10.77 -2.69 -1.59
N ALA A 168 10.56 -1.95 -2.69
CA ALA A 168 9.97 -0.62 -2.65
C ALA A 168 8.49 -0.62 -2.22
N ILE A 169 7.70 -1.64 -2.60
CA ILE A 169 6.28 -1.74 -2.26
C ILE A 169 6.08 -2.17 -0.80
N TRP A 170 6.87 -3.12 -0.32
CA TRP A 170 6.72 -3.71 1.02
C TRP A 170 7.73 -3.17 2.05
N SER A 171 8.48 -2.12 1.70
CA SER A 171 9.49 -1.50 2.55
C SER A 171 10.46 -2.53 3.17
N SER A 172 10.88 -3.51 2.38
CA SER A 172 11.74 -4.62 2.83
C SER A 172 13.13 -4.51 2.21
N SER A 173 14.07 -5.28 2.74
CA SER A 173 15.34 -5.55 2.06
C SER A 173 15.14 -6.45 0.84
N LEU A 174 16.13 -6.46 -0.07
CA LEU A 174 16.15 -7.40 -1.20
C LEU A 174 16.21 -8.86 -0.74
N GLN A 175 16.81 -9.14 0.43
CA GLN A 175 16.93 -10.49 0.96
C GLN A 175 15.62 -11.00 1.55
N GLU A 176 14.88 -10.15 2.25
CA GLU A 176 13.52 -10.47 2.70
C GLU A 176 12.59 -10.68 1.51
N MET A 177 12.72 -9.86 0.46
CA MET A 177 11.88 -9.97 -0.74
C MET A 177 12.05 -11.31 -1.47
N LYS A 178 13.23 -11.95 -1.39
CA LYS A 178 13.42 -13.31 -1.91
C LYS A 178 12.51 -14.34 -1.23
N ARG A 179 12.31 -14.18 0.08
CA ARG A 179 11.50 -15.09 0.91
C ARG A 179 10.04 -14.67 0.96
N PHE A 180 9.67 -13.62 0.23
CA PHE A 180 8.33 -13.08 0.25
C PHE A 180 7.32 -14.11 -0.32
N PRO A 181 6.17 -14.34 0.33
CA PRO A 181 5.18 -15.30 -0.14
C PRO A 181 4.67 -14.95 -1.53
N LEU A 182 4.78 -15.90 -2.46
CA LEU A 182 4.41 -15.73 -3.86
C LEU A 182 2.91 -15.41 -4.05
N PRO A 183 1.97 -16.07 -3.34
CA PRO A 183 0.55 -15.76 -3.47
C PRO A 183 0.25 -14.29 -3.15
N LEU A 184 0.88 -13.75 -2.10
CA LEU A 184 0.73 -12.36 -1.70
C LEU A 184 1.38 -11.40 -2.71
N PHE A 185 2.53 -11.79 -3.27
CA PHE A 185 3.20 -11.00 -4.29
C PHE A 185 2.33 -10.84 -5.53
N PHE A 186 1.74 -11.94 -6.01
CA PHE A 186 0.91 -11.94 -7.21
C PHE A 186 -0.43 -11.23 -7.02
N ALA A 187 -1.02 -11.27 -5.81
CA ALA A 187 -2.24 -10.52 -5.51
C ALA A 187 -2.09 -9.00 -5.70
N LEU A 188 -0.86 -8.48 -5.62
CA LEU A 188 -0.55 -7.06 -5.85
C LEU A 188 -0.11 -6.74 -7.28
N LEU A 189 0.16 -7.74 -8.12
CA LEU A 189 0.41 -7.52 -9.54
C LEU A 189 -0.93 -7.25 -10.25
N PRO A 190 -1.03 -6.19 -11.07
CA PRO A 190 -2.25 -5.94 -11.82
C PRO A 190 -2.46 -7.03 -12.89
N PRO A 191 -3.61 -7.73 -12.93
CA PRO A 191 -4.02 -8.47 -14.12
C PRO A 191 -4.08 -7.58 -15.39
N PRO A 192 -4.26 -8.16 -16.59
CA PRO A 192 -4.49 -7.38 -17.81
C PRO A 192 -5.56 -6.29 -17.61
N ARG A 193 -5.39 -5.15 -18.28
CA ARG A 193 -6.39 -4.07 -18.29
C ARG A 193 -7.34 -4.28 -19.47
N PRO A 194 -8.65 -4.08 -19.31
CA PRO A 194 -9.57 -3.94 -20.44
C PRO A 194 -9.15 -2.78 -21.35
N ALA A 195 -9.42 -2.89 -22.65
CA ALA A 195 -9.21 -1.77 -23.57
C ALA A 195 -10.05 -0.55 -23.13
N GLY A 196 -9.43 0.63 -23.03
CA GLY A 196 -10.10 1.87 -22.61
C GLY A 196 -10.23 2.11 -21.09
N TYR A 197 -9.74 1.19 -20.26
CA TYR A 197 -9.78 1.33 -18.79
C TYR A 197 -8.60 2.17 -18.27
N HIS A 198 -8.90 3.36 -17.73
CA HIS A 198 -7.92 4.30 -17.17
C HIS A 198 -8.23 4.74 -15.73
N PRO A 199 -8.19 3.87 -14.71
CA PRO A 199 -8.06 4.34 -13.34
C PRO A 199 -6.61 4.73 -13.08
N ALA A 200 -6.45 5.92 -12.50
CA ALA A 200 -5.18 6.34 -11.95
C ALA A 200 -5.13 5.90 -10.48
N PRO A 201 -3.97 5.46 -9.97
CA PRO A 201 -3.78 5.38 -8.53
C PRO A 201 -4.15 6.74 -7.90
N ALA A 202 -4.64 6.69 -6.68
CA ALA A 202 -5.04 7.87 -5.94
C ALA A 202 -4.36 7.89 -4.58
N VAL A 203 -4.12 9.10 -4.07
CA VAL A 203 -3.66 9.36 -2.72
C VAL A 203 -4.81 9.98 -1.92
N VAL A 204 -4.85 9.72 -0.61
CA VAL A 204 -5.64 10.53 0.31
C VAL A 204 -4.67 11.55 0.88
N ARG A 205 -4.95 12.85 0.74
CA ARG A 205 -4.10 13.88 1.37
C ARG A 205 -4.08 13.67 2.88
N GLY A 206 -2.90 13.48 3.46
CA GLY A 206 -2.79 13.26 4.90
C GLY A 206 -3.55 12.01 5.33
N ALA A 207 -3.32 10.88 4.67
CA ALA A 207 -3.95 9.60 4.97
C ALA A 207 -3.82 9.18 6.45
N GLY A 208 -2.74 9.60 7.14
CA GLY A 208 -2.57 9.47 8.60
C GLY A 208 -3.66 10.17 9.43
N ARG A 209 -4.42 11.08 8.84
CA ARG A 209 -5.53 11.79 9.48
C ARG A 209 -6.87 11.07 9.32
N LEU A 210 -6.93 9.93 8.63
CA LEU A 210 -8.15 9.12 8.51
C LEU A 210 -8.73 8.76 9.89
N ALA A 211 -7.87 8.51 10.88
CA ALA A 211 -8.26 8.27 12.26
C ALA A 211 -9.07 9.42 12.89
N ARG A 212 -8.90 10.66 12.40
CA ARG A 212 -9.61 11.85 12.88
C ARG A 212 -11.01 12.00 12.26
N VAL A 213 -11.27 11.32 11.15
CA VAL A 213 -12.56 11.39 10.43
C VAL A 213 -13.58 10.43 11.04
N TYR A 214 -13.11 9.34 11.66
CA TYR A 214 -13.98 8.50 12.45
C TYR A 214 -14.65 9.33 13.54
N PRO A 215 -15.99 9.28 13.63
CA PRO A 215 -16.72 10.09 14.59
C PRO A 215 -16.21 9.80 16.01
N ARG A 216 -15.80 10.88 16.70
CA ARG A 216 -15.30 10.83 18.08
C ARG A 216 -16.44 10.54 19.04
N HIS A 217 -16.89 9.29 19.12
CA HIS A 217 -17.71 8.84 20.24
C HIS A 217 -16.87 8.29 21.39
N ALA A 218 -15.57 8.15 21.19
CA ALA A 218 -14.66 7.65 22.18
C ALA A 218 -14.17 8.73 23.16
N ARG A 219 -14.58 8.63 24.42
CA ARG A 219 -13.85 9.28 25.52
C ARG A 219 -12.54 8.54 25.74
N GLN A 220 -11.43 9.27 25.67
CA GLN A 220 -10.15 8.79 26.19
C GLN A 220 -10.25 8.76 27.72
N THR A 221 -10.36 7.58 28.32
CA THR A 221 -10.42 7.42 29.77
C THR A 221 -9.14 6.77 30.28
N GLY A 222 -8.31 7.53 31.01
CA GLY A 222 -7.16 7.01 31.76
C GLY A 222 -5.96 7.97 31.83
N ARG A 223 -5.41 8.18 33.04
CA ARG A 223 -4.10 8.82 33.25
C ARG A 223 -2.98 7.85 32.83
N PRO A 224 -1.77 8.35 32.46
CA PRO A 224 -0.66 7.53 32.02
C PRO A 224 -0.03 6.77 33.19
N SER A 225 -0.58 5.62 33.51
CA SER A 225 0.10 4.57 34.26
C SER A 225 -0.47 3.21 33.84
N GLU A 226 0.37 2.42 33.18
CA GLU A 226 0.24 0.98 32.91
C GLU A 226 -0.89 0.48 31.98
N SER A 227 -1.72 1.34 31.39
CA SER A 227 -2.74 0.88 30.41
C SER A 227 -2.82 1.74 29.14
N ALA A 228 -2.86 1.03 28.01
CA ALA A 228 -3.10 1.54 26.66
C ALA A 228 -4.29 2.52 26.61
N PRO A 229 -4.22 3.69 25.93
CA PRO A 229 -5.35 4.59 25.76
C PRO A 229 -6.62 3.86 25.28
N GLN A 230 -7.70 4.05 26.03
CA GLN A 230 -9.00 3.42 25.80
C GLN A 230 -9.95 4.38 25.07
N PHE A 231 -10.72 3.86 24.13
CA PHE A 231 -11.69 4.61 23.34
C PHE A 231 -13.05 3.88 23.40
N THR A 232 -14.07 4.48 24.03
CA THR A 232 -15.38 3.83 24.29
C THR A 232 -16.53 4.43 23.46
N GLY A 233 -17.23 3.62 22.66
CA GLY A 233 -18.44 4.05 21.94
C GLY A 233 -19.73 3.60 22.66
N ALA A 234 -20.70 4.50 22.81
CA ALA A 234 -22.05 4.16 23.29
C ALA A 234 -22.95 3.72 22.13
N ALA A 235 -23.86 2.77 22.38
CA ALA A 235 -24.79 2.26 21.37
C ALA A 235 -25.80 3.34 20.93
N GLY A 236 -25.99 3.52 19.62
CA GLY A 236 -26.88 4.50 18.97
C GLY A 236 -26.87 4.37 17.45
N GLU A 237 -27.61 5.19 16.68
CA GLU A 237 -27.59 5.12 15.20
C GLU A 237 -26.17 5.21 14.61
N PRO A 238 -25.89 4.57 13.45
CA PRO A 238 -24.59 4.68 12.80
C PRO A 238 -24.24 6.15 12.54
N PRO A 239 -23.10 6.63 13.07
CA PRO A 239 -22.80 8.06 13.05
C PRO A 239 -22.49 8.52 11.63
N ARG A 240 -23.12 9.63 11.20
CA ARG A 240 -22.77 10.31 9.94
C ARG A 240 -21.37 10.91 10.07
N ALA A 241 -20.49 10.62 9.11
CA ALA A 241 -19.17 11.23 9.04
C ALA A 241 -19.31 12.76 8.95
N ARG A 242 -18.53 13.52 9.74
CA ARG A 242 -18.40 14.96 9.51
C ARG A 242 -17.59 15.16 8.23
N GLY A 243 -18.04 16.08 7.37
CA GLY A 243 -17.37 16.35 6.09
C GLY A 243 -15.86 16.55 6.28
N TYR A 244 -15.09 15.79 5.52
CA TYR A 244 -13.64 15.95 5.46
C TYR A 244 -13.32 17.20 4.63
N ALA A 245 -12.96 18.29 5.30
CA ALA A 245 -12.37 19.45 4.65
C ALA A 245 -10.85 19.24 4.57
N PRO A 246 -10.25 19.05 3.38
CA PRO A 246 -8.80 19.08 3.27
C PRO A 246 -8.32 20.48 3.64
N ALA A 247 -7.38 20.57 4.59
CA ALA A 247 -6.59 21.77 4.81
C ALA A 247 -5.55 21.96 3.70
#